data_AF-A0A024GBT5-F1
#
_entry.id   AF-A0A024GBT5-F1
#
_cell.length_a   1.000
_cell.length_b   1.000
_cell.length_c   1.000
_cell.angle_alpha   90.00
_cell.angle_beta   90.00
_cell.angle_gamma   90.00
#
_symmetry.space_group_name_H-M   'P 1'
#
loop_
_entity.id
_entity.type
_entity.pdbx_description
1 polymer ?
#
loop_
_entity_poly.entity_id
_entity_poly.type
_entity_poly.pdbx_seq_one_letter_code
_entity_poly.pdbx_strand_id
1 'polypeptide(L)'
;MDLSAGIEDPTVRAFAAFIANPSFQKTFEEFFLENSAAFKSDDEHRLEYMTIYQTFQAKFNEKMEEFLRQEGLSEEEFESKCAALIENQADRKANQYLDIVLASMSYDAFYKLMLIMRRRAEAKIQRSGMQSDKKSLKGTRDEEESNACVDDDESTMEDSEAKSSIRCSEDSKDTKDYKSAKETHDEKK
;
A
#
# COMPACT_ATOMS: atom_id res chain seq x y z
N MET A 1 0.54 -9.36 -9.34
CA MET A 1 -0.75 -9.08 -10.01
C MET A 1 -0.49 -7.99 -11.02
N ASP A 2 -0.80 -8.21 -12.29
CA ASP A 2 -0.70 -7.16 -13.29
C ASP A 2 -1.95 -6.27 -13.19
N LEU A 3 -1.80 -5.11 -12.55
CA LEU A 3 -2.89 -4.16 -12.36
C LEU A 3 -3.29 -3.45 -13.66
N SER A 4 -2.46 -3.53 -14.71
CA SER A 4 -2.76 -2.97 -16.03
C SER A 4 -3.71 -3.86 -16.84
N ALA A 5 -3.94 -5.10 -16.40
CA ALA A 5 -4.71 -6.10 -17.14
C ALA A 5 -6.20 -5.71 -17.27
N GLY A 6 -6.57 -5.35 -18.49
CA GLY A 6 -7.94 -4.98 -18.86
C GLY A 6 -8.29 -3.51 -18.63
N ILE A 7 -7.30 -2.65 -18.42
CA ILE A 7 -7.46 -1.20 -18.60
C ILE A 7 -7.55 -0.96 -20.12
N GLU A 8 -8.65 -0.42 -20.60
CA GLU A 8 -8.89 -0.10 -22.00
C GLU A 8 -8.19 1.20 -22.41
N ASP A 9 -8.17 2.22 -21.54
CA ASP A 9 -7.50 3.48 -21.84
C ASP A 9 -5.97 3.29 -22.00
N PRO A 10 -5.39 3.67 -23.15
CA PRO A 10 -3.97 3.45 -23.41
C PRO A 10 -3.07 4.28 -22.50
N THR A 11 -3.49 5.50 -22.13
CA THR A 11 -2.70 6.40 -21.28
C THR A 11 -2.63 5.86 -19.85
N VAL A 12 -3.78 5.45 -19.28
CA VAL A 12 -3.84 4.88 -17.93
C VAL A 12 -3.16 3.51 -17.89
N ARG A 13 -3.25 2.71 -18.96
CA ARG A 13 -2.52 1.45 -19.06
C ARG A 13 -1.01 1.65 -19.09
N ALA A 14 -0.53 2.63 -19.87
CA ALA A 14 0.89 2.99 -19.91
C ALA A 14 1.36 3.48 -18.53
N PHE A 15 0.55 4.30 -17.86
CA PHE A 15 0.83 4.76 -16.51
C PHE A 15 0.91 3.61 -15.49
N ALA A 16 -0.01 2.65 -15.57
CA ALA A 16 0.01 1.46 -14.73
C ALA A 16 1.27 0.61 -14.97
N ALA A 17 1.68 0.44 -16.22
CA ALA A 17 2.91 -0.25 -16.58
C ALA A 17 4.16 0.51 -16.09
N PHE A 18 4.15 1.84 -16.15
CA PHE A 18 5.23 2.69 -15.66
C PHE A 18 5.43 2.54 -14.14
N ILE A 19 4.34 2.59 -13.36
CA ILE A 19 4.42 2.34 -11.91
C ILE A 19 4.89 0.91 -11.62
N ALA A 20 4.43 -0.08 -12.39
CA ALA A 20 4.83 -1.48 -12.22
C ALA A 20 6.29 -1.77 -12.61
N ASN A 21 6.99 -0.80 -13.22
CA ASN A 21 8.38 -0.98 -13.65
C ASN A 21 9.30 -1.26 -12.44
N PRO A 22 10.19 -2.28 -12.52
CA PRO A 22 11.13 -2.57 -11.45
C PRO A 22 11.98 -1.38 -11.00
N SER A 23 12.34 -0.48 -11.92
CA SER A 23 13.12 0.72 -11.59
C SER A 23 12.34 1.70 -10.70
N PHE A 24 11.06 1.93 -11.01
CA PHE A 24 10.14 2.73 -10.21
C PHE A 24 9.96 2.08 -8.83
N GLN A 25 9.56 0.80 -8.80
CA GLN A 25 9.30 0.06 -7.57
C GLN A 25 10.53 0.05 -6.64
N LYS A 26 11.72 -0.22 -7.19
CA LYS A 26 12.97 -0.24 -6.42
C LYS A 26 13.28 1.13 -5.80
N THR A 27 13.11 2.22 -6.56
CA THR A 27 13.36 3.59 -6.07
C THR A 27 12.53 3.90 -4.82
N PHE A 28 11.24 3.55 -4.84
CA PHE A 28 10.37 3.78 -3.69
C PHE A 28 10.59 2.77 -2.56
N GLU A 29 10.87 1.50 -2.86
CA GLU A 29 11.21 0.51 -1.83
C GLU A 29 12.45 0.95 -1.03
N GLU A 30 13.50 1.43 -1.71
CA GLU A 30 14.70 1.97 -1.06
C GLU A 30 14.36 3.18 -0.17
N PHE A 31 13.61 4.14 -0.70
CA PHE A 31 13.17 5.31 0.06
C PHE A 31 12.39 4.91 1.33
N PHE A 32 11.45 3.97 1.24
CA PHE A 32 10.67 3.54 2.40
C PHE A 32 11.53 2.81 3.41
N LEU A 33 12.44 1.94 2.98
CA LEU A 33 13.33 1.22 3.89
C LEU A 33 14.23 2.17 4.69
N GLU A 34 14.81 3.17 4.02
CA GLU A 34 15.69 4.16 4.64
C GLU A 34 14.96 5.03 5.68
N ASN A 35 13.73 5.42 5.40
CA ASN A 35 12.99 6.37 6.24
C ASN A 35 12.07 5.69 7.27
N SER A 36 11.73 4.42 7.09
CA SER A 36 10.76 3.71 7.94
C SER A 36 11.16 3.61 9.40
N ALA A 37 12.45 3.62 9.71
CA ALA A 37 12.94 3.54 11.09
C ALA A 37 12.50 4.73 11.97
N ALA A 38 12.23 5.90 11.37
CA ALA A 38 11.72 7.07 12.09
C ALA A 38 10.27 6.87 12.57
N PHE A 39 9.47 6.05 11.88
CA PHE A 39 8.04 5.94 12.12
C PHE A 39 7.74 5.02 13.30
N LYS A 40 6.88 5.48 14.20
CA LYS A 40 6.35 4.69 15.32
C LYS A 40 4.84 4.74 15.32
N SER A 41 4.21 3.69 15.84
CA SER A 41 2.77 3.63 16.05
C SER A 41 2.41 4.47 17.27
N ASP A 42 2.47 5.79 17.11
CA ASP A 42 2.16 6.79 18.13
C ASP A 42 0.76 7.37 17.83
N ASP A 43 0.01 7.74 18.88
CA ASP A 43 -1.31 8.41 18.72
C ASP A 43 -1.17 9.84 18.18
N GLU A 44 -0.05 10.50 18.47
CA GLU A 44 0.32 11.82 17.92
C GLU A 44 1.48 11.67 16.94
N HIS A 45 1.29 12.17 15.72
CA HIS A 45 2.28 12.10 14.66
C HIS A 45 3.36 13.16 14.82
N ARG A 46 4.62 12.76 14.62
CA ARG A 46 5.78 13.65 14.70
C ARG A 46 5.85 14.55 13.47
N LEU A 47 6.32 15.79 13.65
CA LEU A 47 6.52 16.74 12.54
C LEU A 47 7.43 16.17 11.44
N GLU A 48 8.44 15.38 11.82
CA GLU A 48 9.36 14.74 10.88
C GLU A 48 8.65 13.81 9.88
N TYR A 49 7.49 13.22 10.25
CA TYR A 49 6.73 12.35 9.34
C TYR A 49 6.21 13.13 8.13
N MET A 50 5.78 14.37 8.34
CA MET A 50 5.32 15.24 7.26
C MET A 50 6.46 15.69 6.35
N THR A 51 7.64 15.95 6.90
CA THR A 51 8.83 16.27 6.09
C THR A 51 9.22 15.11 5.18
N ILE A 52 9.19 13.88 5.70
CA ILE A 52 9.46 12.67 4.92
C ILE A 52 8.37 12.48 3.85
N TYR A 53 7.10 12.68 4.20
CA TYR A 53 5.99 12.60 3.26
C TYR A 53 6.09 13.61 2.11
N GLN A 54 6.46 14.87 2.39
CA GLN A 54 6.70 15.87 1.35
C GLN A 54 7.85 15.47 0.42
N THR A 55 8.90 14.85 0.97
CA THR A 55 10.01 14.31 0.18
C THR A 55 9.55 13.16 -0.72
N PHE A 56 8.66 12.30 -0.22
CA PHE A 56 8.03 11.25 -1.01
C PHE A 56 7.19 11.84 -2.16
N GLN A 57 6.36 12.85 -1.88
CA GLN A 57 5.56 13.51 -2.92
C GLN A 57 6.44 14.14 -4.00
N ALA A 58 7.51 14.84 -3.63
CA ALA A 58 8.44 15.43 -4.59
C ALA A 58 9.06 14.36 -5.51
N LYS A 59 9.51 13.22 -4.95
CA LYS A 59 10.05 12.10 -5.73
C LYS A 59 9.02 11.48 -6.68
N PHE A 60 7.77 11.39 -6.22
CA PHE A 60 6.68 10.91 -7.07
C PHE A 60 6.42 11.87 -8.23
N ASN A 61 6.37 13.17 -7.97
CA ASN A 61 6.18 14.20 -9.00
C ASN A 61 7.31 14.18 -10.03
N GLU A 62 8.58 14.03 -9.60
CA GLU A 62 9.71 13.85 -10.54
C GLU A 62 9.52 12.63 -11.45
N LYS A 63 8.98 11.53 -10.93
CA LYS A 63 8.67 10.33 -11.71
C LYS A 63 7.47 10.52 -12.63
N MET A 64 6.48 11.30 -12.21
CA MET A 64 5.36 11.70 -13.05
C MET A 64 5.82 12.56 -14.23
N GLU A 65 6.68 13.55 -14.00
CA GLU A 65 7.27 14.37 -15.06
C GLU A 65 8.06 13.52 -16.07
N GLU A 66 8.80 12.52 -15.58
CA GLU A 66 9.50 11.56 -16.43
C GLU A 66 8.53 10.78 -17.31
N PHE A 67 7.44 10.25 -16.73
CA PHE A 67 6.40 9.54 -17.46
C PHE A 67 5.73 10.42 -18.52
N LEU A 68 5.28 11.62 -18.14
CA LEU A 68 4.61 12.57 -19.04
C LEU A 68 5.51 12.92 -20.23
N ARG A 69 6.80 13.14 -19.98
CA ARG A 69 7.79 13.39 -21.05
C ARG A 69 7.97 12.18 -21.98
N GLN A 70 7.93 10.95 -21.47
CA GLN A 70 8.05 9.74 -22.29
C GLN A 70 6.82 9.52 -23.18
N GLU A 71 5.63 9.83 -22.66
CA GLU A 71 4.36 9.74 -23.41
C GLU A 71 4.11 10.95 -24.32
N GLY A 72 4.92 12.01 -24.21
CA GLY A 72 4.76 13.25 -24.97
C GLY A 72 3.50 14.02 -24.58
N LEU A 73 3.10 13.93 -23.30
CA LEU A 73 1.95 14.61 -22.72
C LEU A 73 2.40 15.73 -21.81
N SER A 74 1.62 16.81 -21.77
CA SER A 74 1.67 17.80 -20.70
C SER A 74 0.87 17.33 -19.47
N GLU A 75 1.13 17.96 -18.33
CA GLU A 75 0.40 17.71 -17.08
C GLU A 75 -1.10 18.01 -17.25
N GLU A 76 -1.45 19.16 -17.82
CA GLU A 76 -2.83 19.57 -18.07
C GLU A 76 -3.58 18.59 -18.97
N GLU A 77 -2.93 18.06 -20.01
CA GLU A 77 -3.53 17.04 -20.88
C GLU A 77 -3.77 15.72 -20.15
N PHE A 78 -2.86 15.30 -19.28
CA PHE A 78 -3.02 14.08 -18.49
C PHE A 78 -4.12 14.23 -17.44
N GLU A 79 -4.18 15.37 -16.75
CA GLU A 79 -5.24 15.69 -15.80
C GLU A 79 -6.61 15.74 -16.48
N SER A 80 -6.71 16.42 -17.62
CA SER A 80 -7.95 16.50 -18.40
C SER A 80 -8.43 15.13 -18.85
N LYS A 81 -7.52 14.26 -19.32
CA LYS A 81 -7.84 12.87 -19.67
C LYS A 81 -8.35 12.09 -18.47
N CYS A 82 -7.70 12.19 -17.31
CA CYS A 82 -8.14 11.51 -16.10
C CYS A 82 -9.52 12.00 -15.66
N ALA A 83 -9.77 13.31 -15.67
CA ALA A 83 -11.07 13.88 -15.33
C ALA A 83 -12.18 13.39 -16.27
N ALA A 84 -11.92 13.37 -17.58
CA ALA A 84 -12.88 12.89 -18.57
C ALA A 84 -13.18 11.38 -18.43
N LEU A 85 -12.19 10.56 -18.07
CA LEU A 85 -12.38 9.13 -17.81
C LEU A 85 -13.27 8.90 -16.58
N ILE A 86 -13.05 9.67 -15.52
CA ILE A 86 -13.83 9.61 -14.28
C ILE A 86 -15.28 10.04 -14.53
N GLU A 87 -15.48 11.16 -15.23
CA GLU A 87 -16.81 11.72 -15.52
C GLU A 87 -17.63 10.79 -16.42
N ASN A 88 -17.03 10.28 -17.50
CA ASN A 88 -17.75 9.47 -18.48
C ASN A 88 -17.92 7.99 -18.07
N GLN A 89 -17.25 7.56 -16.99
CA GLN A 89 -17.19 6.16 -16.54
C GLN A 89 -16.86 5.16 -17.67
N ALA A 90 -16.13 5.62 -18.69
CA ALA A 90 -15.92 4.88 -19.93
C ALA A 90 -15.09 3.60 -19.70
N ASP A 91 -14.12 3.67 -18.77
CA ASP A 91 -13.30 2.54 -18.38
C ASP A 91 -13.29 2.42 -16.85
N ARG A 92 -14.15 1.53 -16.35
CA ARG A 92 -14.28 1.28 -14.90
C ARG A 92 -12.97 0.79 -14.28
N LYS A 93 -12.15 0.05 -15.02
CA LYS A 93 -10.87 -0.46 -14.51
C LYS A 93 -9.82 0.64 -14.46
N ALA A 94 -9.75 1.50 -15.48
CA ALA A 94 -8.92 2.71 -15.42
C ALA A 94 -9.28 3.57 -14.21
N ASN A 95 -10.57 3.85 -14.02
CA ASN A 95 -11.03 4.69 -12.91
C ASN A 95 -10.69 4.07 -11.56
N GLN A 96 -10.97 2.77 -11.38
CA GLN A 96 -10.59 2.07 -10.16
C GLN A 96 -9.08 2.10 -9.90
N TYR A 97 -8.27 1.97 -10.95
CA TYR A 97 -6.82 2.06 -10.83
C TYR A 97 -6.38 3.46 -10.39
N LEU A 98 -6.89 4.52 -11.02
CA LEU A 98 -6.60 5.90 -10.66
C LEU A 98 -7.03 6.22 -9.23
N ASP A 99 -8.20 5.75 -8.80
CA ASP A 99 -8.67 5.89 -7.42
C ASP A 99 -7.72 5.24 -6.42
N ILE A 100 -7.23 4.03 -6.74
CA ILE A 100 -6.24 3.34 -5.90
C ILE A 100 -4.94 4.14 -5.83
N VAL A 101 -4.45 4.66 -6.96
CA VAL A 101 -3.23 5.47 -7.00
C VAL A 101 -3.41 6.73 -6.15
N LEU A 102 -4.48 7.50 -6.36
CA LEU A 102 -4.78 8.71 -5.60
C LEU A 102 -4.91 8.43 -4.10
N ALA A 103 -5.62 7.36 -3.72
CA ALA A 103 -5.74 6.95 -2.33
C ALA A 103 -4.38 6.56 -1.73
N SER A 104 -3.51 5.89 -2.50
CA SER A 104 -2.17 5.50 -2.05
C SER A 104 -1.23 6.69 -1.84
N MET A 105 -1.50 7.82 -2.51
CA MET A 105 -0.76 9.07 -2.35
C MET A 105 -1.20 9.88 -1.13
N SER A 106 -2.23 9.46 -0.40
CA SER A 106 -2.66 10.12 0.83
C SER A 106 -1.66 9.92 1.98
N TYR A 107 -1.57 10.91 2.87
CA TYR A 107 -0.71 10.83 4.05
C TYR A 107 -1.06 9.61 4.93
N ASP A 108 -2.34 9.30 5.11
CA ASP A 108 -2.76 8.17 5.94
C ASP A 108 -2.33 6.82 5.38
N ALA A 109 -2.43 6.63 4.06
CA ALA A 109 -1.95 5.44 3.39
C ALA A 109 -0.43 5.34 3.49
N PHE A 110 0.27 6.45 3.25
CA PHE A 110 1.72 6.55 3.38
C PHE A 110 2.21 6.21 4.79
N TYR A 111 1.61 6.78 5.83
CA TYR A 111 1.95 6.52 7.22
C TYR A 111 1.81 5.03 7.58
N LYS A 112 0.68 4.42 7.20
CA LYS A 112 0.45 2.98 7.41
C LYS A 112 1.49 2.14 6.66
N LEU A 113 1.86 2.51 5.44
CA LEU A 113 2.90 1.84 4.67
C LEU A 113 4.26 1.92 5.37
N MET A 114 4.63 3.09 5.90
CA MET A 114 5.91 3.27 6.61
C MET A 114 5.99 2.40 7.87
N LEU A 115 4.89 2.25 8.62
CA LEU A 115 4.83 1.32 9.76
C LEU A 115 5.04 -0.14 9.34
N ILE A 116 4.48 -0.56 8.20
CA ILE A 116 4.68 -1.90 7.66
C ILE A 116 6.14 -2.10 7.23
N MET A 117 6.70 -1.12 6.51
CA MET A 117 8.09 -1.17 6.02
C MET A 117 9.09 -1.22 7.18
N ARG A 118 8.82 -0.52 8.27
CA ARG A 118 9.64 -0.56 9.48
C ARG A 118 9.73 -1.97 10.04
N ARG A 119 8.57 -2.64 10.25
CA ARG A 119 8.53 -4.02 10.76
C ARG A 119 9.31 -4.97 9.84
N ARG A 120 9.22 -4.77 8.53
CA ARG A 120 9.95 -5.55 7.52
C ARG A 120 11.46 -5.32 7.61
N ALA A 121 11.90 -4.07 7.79
CA ALA A 121 13.31 -3.73 7.95
C ALA A 121 13.89 -4.35 9.24
N GLU A 122 13.18 -4.24 10.35
CA GLU A 122 13.58 -4.82 11.64
C GLU A 122 13.71 -6.36 11.56
N ALA A 123 12.76 -7.04 10.92
CA ALA A 123 12.81 -8.49 10.73
C ALA A 123 14.00 -8.97 9.85
N LYS A 124 14.45 -8.14 8.90
CA LYS A 124 15.60 -8.45 8.04
C LYS A 124 16.94 -8.35 8.80
N ILE A 125 17.04 -7.40 9.72
CA ILE A 125 18.22 -7.21 10.58
C ILE A 125 18.36 -8.39 11.56
N GLN A 126 17.25 -8.84 12.16
CA GLN A 126 17.28 -9.97 13.10
C GLN A 126 17.71 -11.30 12.45
N ARG A 127 17.35 -11.54 11.18
CA ARG A 127 17.77 -12.78 10.47
C ARG A 127 19.24 -12.78 10.04
N SER A 128 19.81 -11.60 9.76
CA SER A 128 21.21 -11.49 9.35
C SER A 128 22.18 -11.54 10.54
N GLY A 129 21.75 -11.11 11.73
CA GLY A 129 22.55 -11.20 12.96
C GLY A 129 22.71 -12.62 13.54
N MET A 130 21.84 -13.57 13.20
CA MET A 130 21.87 -14.93 13.77
C MET A 130 22.86 -15.89 13.07
N GLN A 131 23.52 -15.47 11.98
CA GLN A 131 24.45 -16.32 11.21
C GLN A 131 25.93 -16.12 11.58
N SER A 132 26.29 -15.15 12.42
CA SER A 132 27.69 -14.84 12.76
C SER A 132 28.28 -15.62 13.95
N ASP A 133 27.47 -16.32 14.77
CA ASP A 133 27.95 -16.92 16.03
C ASP A 133 28.27 -18.43 16.01
N LYS A 134 28.29 -19.10 14.85
CA LYS A 134 28.63 -20.55 14.75
C LYS A 134 29.99 -20.88 14.13
N LYS A 135 30.90 -19.91 13.96
CA LYS A 135 32.24 -20.14 13.42
C LYS A 135 33.35 -19.86 14.44
N SER A 136 33.26 -20.49 15.61
CA SER A 136 34.41 -20.70 16.49
C SER A 136 34.24 -22.05 17.20
N LEU A 137 35.33 -22.81 17.31
CA LEU A 137 35.45 -24.21 17.78
C LEU A 137 35.32 -25.29 16.68
N LYS A 138 36.35 -25.37 15.82
CA LYS A 138 36.75 -26.64 15.18
C LYS A 138 38.07 -27.08 15.81
N GLY A 139 37.97 -27.89 16.88
CA GLY A 139 39.09 -28.57 17.53
C GLY A 139 38.82 -30.08 17.57
N THR A 140 39.75 -30.82 16.94
CA THR A 140 40.18 -32.21 17.19
C THR A 140 39.16 -33.36 17.36
N ARG A 141 39.08 -34.15 16.28
CA ARG A 141 39.03 -35.62 16.13
C ARG A 141 39.30 -36.49 17.38
N ASP A 142 38.43 -37.47 17.66
CA ASP A 142 38.67 -38.94 17.59
C ASP A 142 37.35 -39.73 17.84
N GLU A 143 37.36 -41.00 17.45
CA GLU A 143 36.25 -41.93 17.20
C GLU A 143 35.68 -42.64 18.45
N GLU A 144 34.40 -43.06 18.37
CA GLU A 144 33.86 -44.41 18.65
C GLU A 144 32.48 -44.47 19.35
N GLU A 145 31.66 -45.33 18.72
CA GLU A 145 30.59 -46.21 19.19
C GLU A 145 29.30 -45.73 19.91
N SER A 146 28.20 -46.07 19.23
CA SER A 146 26.96 -46.69 19.73
C SER A 146 26.11 -45.96 20.78
N ASN A 147 24.86 -45.63 20.43
CA ASN A 147 23.73 -46.52 20.73
C ASN A 147 22.42 -45.93 20.18
N ALA A 148 21.57 -46.81 19.65
CA ALA A 148 20.20 -46.50 19.30
C ALA A 148 19.32 -46.55 20.56
N CYS A 149 18.39 -45.60 20.70
CA CYS A 149 17.13 -45.84 21.40
C CYS A 149 16.03 -45.03 20.72
N VAL A 150 14.95 -45.76 20.47
CA VAL A 150 13.68 -45.38 19.84
C VAL A 150 12.70 -45.17 20.99
N ASP A 151 12.00 -44.04 21.01
CA ASP A 151 10.70 -43.80 21.68
C ASP A 151 10.16 -42.53 20.98
N ASP A 152 9.25 -42.61 20.00
CA ASP A 152 7.80 -42.80 20.12
C ASP A 152 7.17 -41.88 21.18
N ASP A 153 6.68 -40.71 20.75
CA ASP A 153 5.52 -40.08 21.38
C ASP A 153 4.72 -39.31 20.33
N GLU A 154 3.64 -39.98 19.93
CA GLU A 154 2.49 -39.48 19.22
C GLU A 154 1.70 -38.52 20.13
N SER A 155 1.58 -37.24 19.73
CA SER A 155 0.43 -36.45 20.13
C SER A 155 -0.10 -35.63 18.95
N THR A 156 -0.99 -36.27 18.23
CA THR A 156 -2.02 -35.68 17.38
C THR A 156 -2.96 -34.83 18.25
N MET A 157 -3.15 -33.55 17.93
CA MET A 157 -4.38 -32.84 18.30
C MET A 157 -4.85 -31.99 17.12
N GLU A 158 -6.03 -32.37 16.65
CA GLU A 158 -6.82 -31.74 15.60
C GLU A 158 -7.50 -30.46 16.09
N ASP A 159 -7.84 -29.65 15.09
CA ASP A 159 -9.03 -28.80 14.96
C ASP A 159 -9.27 -27.64 15.93
N SER A 160 -9.32 -26.43 15.37
CA SER A 160 -10.60 -25.72 15.29
C SER A 160 -10.53 -24.50 14.37
N GLU A 161 -11.28 -24.59 13.28
CA GLU A 161 -11.82 -23.44 12.56
C GLU A 161 -12.54 -22.46 13.51
N ALA A 162 -12.24 -21.17 13.42
CA ALA A 162 -13.15 -20.12 13.85
C ALA A 162 -13.19 -19.01 12.79
N LYS A 163 -14.11 -19.20 11.84
CA LYS A 163 -14.69 -18.14 11.03
C LYS A 163 -15.36 -17.12 11.98
N SER A 164 -14.83 -15.91 12.05
CA SER A 164 -15.57 -14.77 12.63
C SER A 164 -15.88 -13.77 11.53
N SER A 165 -16.99 -14.03 10.84
CA SER A 165 -17.74 -13.05 10.06
C SER A 165 -18.27 -11.96 11.00
N ILE A 166 -17.72 -10.75 10.92
CA ILE A 166 -18.44 -9.56 11.39
C ILE A 166 -19.10 -8.94 10.17
N ARG A 167 -20.31 -9.44 9.88
CA ARG A 167 -21.35 -8.70 9.18
C ARG A 167 -22.16 -7.98 10.25
N CYS A 168 -22.31 -6.67 10.13
CA CYS A 168 -23.44 -5.95 10.73
C CYS A 168 -24.15 -5.19 9.60
N SER A 169 -25.28 -5.74 9.17
CA SER A 169 -26.31 -5.01 8.44
C SER A 169 -27.38 -4.59 9.43
N GLU A 170 -27.72 -3.30 9.37
CA GLU A 170 -29.08 -2.71 9.38
C GLU A 170 -30.10 -3.18 10.43
N ASP A 171 -30.67 -2.24 11.21
CA ASP A 171 -31.91 -1.53 10.83
C ASP A 171 -32.31 -0.52 11.91
N SER A 172 -32.95 0.56 11.45
CA SER A 172 -34.17 1.15 12.02
C SER A 172 -34.15 2.64 12.32
N LYS A 173 -34.58 3.39 11.29
CA LYS A 173 -35.72 4.34 11.29
C LYS A 173 -35.81 5.35 12.43
N ASP A 174 -35.66 6.62 12.09
CA ASP A 174 -36.61 7.63 12.55
C ASP A 174 -36.91 8.63 11.43
N THR A 175 -38.20 8.76 11.13
CA THR A 175 -38.80 9.60 10.10
C THR A 175 -39.41 10.81 10.78
N LYS A 176 -39.00 12.03 10.42
CA LYS A 176 -39.85 13.22 10.60
C LYS A 176 -39.76 14.15 9.40
N ASP A 177 -40.90 14.20 8.71
CA ASP A 177 -41.37 15.25 7.82
C ASP A 177 -41.08 16.66 8.34
N TYR A 178 -40.61 17.54 7.45
CA TYR A 178 -41.08 18.92 7.44
C TYR A 178 -41.20 19.42 5.99
N LYS A 179 -42.37 19.98 5.72
CA LYS A 179 -42.95 20.29 4.42
C LYS A 179 -42.81 21.79 4.14
N SER A 180 -42.52 22.12 2.87
CA SER A 180 -42.84 23.37 2.13
C SER A 180 -42.55 24.74 2.75
N ALA A 181 -41.79 25.56 2.00
CA ALA A 181 -42.36 26.77 1.39
C ALA A 181 -41.52 27.18 0.15
N LYS A 182 -42.20 27.28 -0.99
CA LYS A 182 -41.77 28.06 -2.16
C LYS A 182 -42.12 29.53 -1.85
N GLU A 183 -41.20 30.44 -2.09
CA GLU A 183 -41.57 31.83 -2.41
C GLU A 183 -40.71 32.32 -3.57
N THR A 184 -41.35 32.37 -4.73
CA THR A 184 -40.98 33.16 -5.89
C THR A 184 -41.33 34.61 -5.59
N HIS A 185 -40.34 35.51 -5.57
CA HIS A 185 -40.61 36.94 -5.63
C HIS A 185 -40.30 37.43 -7.05
N ASP A 186 -41.36 37.47 -7.85
CA ASP A 186 -41.50 38.32 -9.03
C ASP A 186 -42.15 39.61 -8.51
N GLU A 187 -41.49 40.76 -8.65
CA GLU A 187 -42.16 42.05 -8.51
C GLU A 187 -41.91 42.88 -9.76
N LYS A 188 -42.93 42.86 -10.61
CA LYS A 188 -43.25 43.85 -11.64
C LYS A 188 -43.11 45.28 -11.11
N LYS A 189 -42.63 46.21 -11.94
CA LYS A 189 -43.47 47.07 -12.80
C LYS A 189 -42.72 48.34 -13.21
#